data_AF-A0A3P7L0J3-F1
#
_entry.id   AF-A0A3P7L0J3-F1
#
_cell.length_a   1.000
_cell.length_b   1.000
_cell.length_c   1.000
_cell.angle_alpha   90.00
_cell.angle_beta   90.00
_cell.angle_gamma   90.00
#
_symmetry.space_group_name_H-M   'P 1'
#
loop_
_entity.id
_entity.type
_entity.pdbx_description
1 polymer ?
#
loop_
_entity_poly.entity_id
_entity_poly.type
_entity_poly.pdbx_seq_one_letter_code
_entity_poly.pdbx_strand_id
1 'polypeptide(L)'
;MQPIAPRRSPPVFRAIPEKEPVVRLEKSNILLIGPSGVGKTFLTQTLARILDVPIALCDCTSMTQAGYVGEDVESVIQKLVQAAGGNAEKAQQGIVFLDEVDKIAAAHEGHSVAYRDVSGEGVQHALLKLVEGTVVNVKSGRKGVGAQQDTVQVDTSDILFVASGAFNNLDKIVARRLDKKSLGFG
;
A
#
# COMPACT_ATOMS: atom_id res chain seq x y z
N MET A 1 39.44 26.61 -20.99
CA MET A 1 38.06 26.55 -20.48
C MET A 1 37.18 26.10 -21.64
N GLN A 2 36.67 24.86 -21.64
CA GLN A 2 35.81 24.37 -22.72
C GLN A 2 34.37 24.90 -22.53
N PRO A 3 33.66 25.28 -23.61
CA PRO A 3 32.27 25.74 -23.50
C PRO A 3 31.35 24.57 -23.11
N ILE A 4 30.45 24.85 -22.16
CA ILE A 4 29.42 23.93 -21.68
C ILE A 4 28.41 23.69 -22.81
N ALA A 5 28.14 22.43 -23.14
CA ALA A 5 27.15 22.05 -24.15
C ALA A 5 25.76 22.63 -23.81
N PRO A 6 24.96 23.05 -24.80
CA PRO A 6 23.65 23.63 -24.55
C PRO A 6 22.72 22.64 -23.84
N ARG A 7 21.91 23.15 -22.92
CA ARG A 7 20.91 22.36 -22.18
C ARG A 7 19.99 21.65 -23.19
N ARG A 8 19.83 20.33 -23.02
CA ARG A 8 18.86 19.53 -23.78
C ARG A 8 17.51 20.24 -23.74
N SER A 9 16.88 20.40 -24.90
CA SER A 9 15.51 20.91 -25.00
C SER A 9 14.61 20.13 -24.06
N PRO A 10 13.66 20.79 -23.36
CA PRO A 10 12.70 20.10 -22.51
C PRO A 10 11.98 19.02 -23.34
N PRO A 11 11.63 17.87 -22.74
CA PRO A 11 10.91 16.83 -23.45
C PRO A 11 9.63 17.42 -24.03
N VAL A 12 9.44 17.25 -25.35
CA VAL A 12 8.20 17.65 -26.01
C VAL A 12 7.13 16.65 -25.57
N PHE A 13 6.26 17.06 -24.66
CA PHE A 13 5.08 16.28 -24.30
C PHE A 13 4.15 16.25 -25.51
N ARG A 14 4.01 15.07 -26.12
CA ARG A 14 3.02 14.84 -27.18
C ARG A 14 1.64 15.00 -26.54
N ALA A 15 0.83 15.92 -27.06
CA ALA A 15 -0.57 16.03 -26.66
C ALA A 15 -1.29 14.71 -26.92
N ILE A 16 -2.06 14.24 -25.94
CA ILE A 16 -2.86 13.02 -26.06
C ILE A 16 -3.98 13.31 -27.09
N PRO A 17 -4.17 12.48 -28.12
CA PRO A 17 -5.20 12.69 -29.13
C PRO A 17 -6.61 12.76 -28.52
N GLU A 18 -7.44 13.70 -28.98
CA GLU A 18 -8.75 14.05 -28.38
C GLU A 18 -9.84 12.97 -28.49
N LYS A 19 -9.58 11.84 -29.14
CA LYS A 19 -10.53 10.74 -29.33
C LYS A 19 -9.84 9.38 -29.23
N GLU A 20 -9.45 9.01 -28.02
CA GLU A 20 -9.33 7.60 -27.65
C GLU A 20 -10.54 7.22 -26.76
N PRO A 21 -10.99 5.96 -26.77
CA PRO A 21 -11.92 5.49 -25.74
C PRO A 21 -11.33 5.89 -24.37
N VAL A 22 -12.19 6.25 -23.39
CA VAL A 22 -11.74 6.67 -22.06
C VAL A 22 -10.76 5.63 -21.52
N VAL A 23 -9.46 5.93 -21.60
CA VAL A 23 -8.41 5.03 -21.13
C VAL A 23 -8.53 5.04 -19.62
N ARG A 24 -9.14 4.00 -19.07
CA ARG A 24 -9.21 3.83 -17.62
C ARG A 24 -7.82 3.44 -17.15
N LEU A 25 -7.14 4.40 -16.53
CA LEU A 25 -5.84 4.16 -15.91
C LEU A 25 -6.07 3.31 -14.66
N GLU A 26 -5.49 2.13 -14.64
CA GLU A 26 -5.46 1.30 -13.43
C GLU A 26 -4.39 1.85 -12.47
N LYS A 27 -4.66 1.78 -11.17
CA LYS A 27 -3.69 2.18 -10.16
C LYS A 27 -2.47 1.26 -10.18
N SER A 28 -1.28 1.86 -10.11
CA SER A 28 -0.01 1.13 -9.98
C SER A 28 0.42 1.15 -8.52
N ASN A 29 -0.04 0.17 -7.75
CA ASN A 29 0.38 0.01 -6.36
C ASN A 29 1.89 -0.30 -6.29
N ILE A 30 2.53 0.10 -5.19
CA ILE A 30 3.99 0.05 -5.04
C ILE A 30 4.35 -0.91 -3.91
N LEU A 31 5.36 -1.75 -4.12
CA LEU A 31 6.02 -2.51 -3.07
C LEU A 31 7.46 -2.02 -2.90
N LEU A 32 7.76 -1.43 -1.75
CA LEU A 32 9.08 -0.97 -1.36
C LEU A 32 9.82 -2.06 -0.59
N ILE A 33 10.93 -2.53 -1.15
CA ILE A 33 11.79 -3.53 -0.55
C ILE A 33 13.09 -2.86 -0.12
N GLY A 34 13.48 -3.04 1.14
CA GLY A 34 14.80 -2.62 1.61
C GLY A 34 14.95 -2.68 3.13
N PRO A 35 16.17 -2.66 3.68
CA PRO A 35 16.41 -2.74 5.11
C PRO A 35 15.69 -1.66 5.94
N SER A 36 15.60 -1.86 7.24
CA SER A 36 15.13 -0.81 8.16
C SER A 36 16.05 0.42 8.10
N GLY A 37 15.48 1.61 8.20
CA GLY A 37 16.24 2.87 8.22
C GLY A 37 16.64 3.45 6.87
N VAL A 38 16.35 2.80 5.73
CA VAL A 38 16.69 3.34 4.39
C VAL A 38 15.72 4.43 3.88
N GLY A 39 14.73 4.82 4.70
CA GLY A 39 13.82 5.92 4.38
C GLY A 39 12.55 5.56 3.60
N LYS A 40 12.12 4.29 3.57
CA LYS A 40 10.87 3.85 2.89
C LYS A 40 9.65 4.67 3.32
N THR A 41 9.43 4.80 4.63
CA THR A 41 8.33 5.59 5.20
C THR A 41 8.48 7.09 4.87
N PHE A 42 9.70 7.62 4.98
CA PHE A 42 9.99 9.02 4.69
C PHE A 42 9.77 9.38 3.22
N LEU A 43 10.11 8.47 2.30
CA LEU A 43 9.87 8.62 0.86
C LEU A 43 8.36 8.76 0.59
N THR A 44 7.55 7.85 1.11
CA THR A 44 6.09 7.88 0.90
C THR A 44 5.44 9.12 1.53
N GLN A 45 5.84 9.50 2.75
CA GLN A 45 5.38 10.73 3.38
C GLN A 45 5.77 11.97 2.57
N THR A 46 6.95 11.98 1.96
CA THR A 46 7.41 13.08 1.13
C THR A 46 6.63 13.14 -0.18
N LEU A 47 6.34 12.01 -0.80
CA LEU A 47 5.47 11.93 -1.97
C LEU A 47 4.08 12.50 -1.67
N ALA A 48 3.44 12.09 -0.56
CA ALA A 48 2.13 12.60 -0.16
C ALA A 48 2.14 14.12 0.04
N ARG A 49 3.19 14.67 0.68
CA ARG A 49 3.36 16.12 0.87
C ARG A 49 3.54 16.87 -0.44
N ILE A 50 4.26 16.31 -1.41
CA ILE A 50 4.47 16.92 -2.73
C ILE A 50 3.17 16.93 -3.54
N LEU A 51 2.37 15.86 -3.43
CA LEU A 51 1.09 15.72 -4.13
C LEU A 51 -0.08 16.41 -3.43
N ASP A 52 0.10 16.89 -2.19
CA ASP A 52 -0.96 17.48 -1.34
C ASP A 52 -2.18 16.58 -1.16
N VAL A 53 -1.94 15.29 -0.88
CA VAL A 53 -2.97 14.27 -0.68
C VAL A 53 -2.92 13.70 0.75
N PRO A 54 -4.06 13.25 1.30
CA PRO A 54 -4.08 12.62 2.62
C PRO A 54 -3.28 11.31 2.60
N ILE A 55 -2.60 11.00 3.71
CA ILE A 55 -1.85 9.76 3.88
C ILE A 55 -2.23 9.04 5.18
N ALA A 56 -2.42 7.72 5.09
CA ALA A 56 -2.56 6.84 6.24
C ALA A 56 -1.30 5.97 6.37
N LEU A 57 -0.68 5.96 7.54
CA LEU A 57 0.45 5.10 7.87
C LEU A 57 -0.04 3.96 8.75
N CYS A 58 0.12 2.73 8.27
CA CYS A 58 -0.41 1.54 8.93
C CYS A 58 0.68 0.49 9.08
N ASP A 59 0.76 -0.12 10.27
CA ASP A 59 1.62 -1.26 10.55
C ASP A 59 0.80 -2.54 10.34
N CYS A 60 1.27 -3.46 9.50
CA CYS A 60 0.55 -4.70 9.23
C CYS A 60 0.64 -5.71 10.38
N THR A 61 1.60 -5.58 11.32
CA THR A 61 1.74 -6.52 12.45
C THR A 61 0.63 -6.37 13.48
N SER A 62 0.00 -5.20 13.57
CA SER A 62 -1.14 -4.96 14.48
C SER A 62 -2.47 -5.45 13.91
N MET A 63 -2.50 -5.88 12.64
CA MET A 63 -3.73 -6.26 11.97
C MET A 63 -4.15 -7.69 12.30
N THR A 64 -5.46 -7.88 12.47
CA THR A 64 -6.06 -9.20 12.65
C THR A 64 -7.29 -9.35 11.78
N GLN A 65 -7.69 -10.59 11.51
CA GLN A 65 -8.96 -10.89 10.88
C GLN A 65 -10.13 -10.29 11.70
N ALA A 66 -11.18 -9.85 11.02
CA ALA A 66 -12.39 -9.35 11.66
C ALA A 66 -12.91 -10.35 12.72
N GLY A 67 -13.21 -9.82 13.92
CA GLY A 67 -13.69 -10.62 15.06
C GLY A 67 -12.59 -11.11 16.01
N TYR A 68 -11.33 -10.72 15.81
CA TYR A 68 -10.22 -11.02 16.71
C TYR A 68 -9.67 -9.77 17.42
N VAL A 69 -8.81 -9.98 18.41
CA VAL A 69 -8.17 -8.90 19.17
C VAL A 69 -7.03 -8.32 18.34
N GLY A 70 -7.22 -7.10 17.82
CA GLY A 70 -6.25 -6.39 17.00
C GLY A 70 -6.93 -5.27 16.22
N GLU A 71 -6.19 -4.65 15.31
CA GLU A 71 -6.72 -3.65 14.40
C GLU A 71 -7.38 -4.34 13.19
N ASP A 72 -8.63 -3.97 12.88
CA ASP A 72 -9.32 -4.47 11.70
C ASP A 72 -8.71 -3.89 10.43
N VAL A 73 -8.67 -4.64 9.34
CA VAL A 73 -8.05 -4.23 8.08
C VAL A 73 -8.77 -3.01 7.47
N GLU A 74 -10.08 -2.89 7.63
CA GLU A 74 -10.85 -1.73 7.15
C GLU A 74 -10.51 -0.42 7.87
N SER A 75 -9.87 -0.49 9.05
CA SER A 75 -9.43 0.68 9.82
C SER A 75 -8.41 1.54 9.06
N VAL A 76 -7.66 0.97 8.10
CA VAL A 76 -6.69 1.72 7.29
C VAL A 76 -7.39 2.82 6.50
N ILE A 77 -8.59 2.55 6.00
CA ILE A 77 -9.40 3.52 5.27
C ILE A 77 -10.01 4.53 6.24
N GLN A 78 -10.39 4.10 7.44
CA GLN A 78 -10.84 5.02 8.48
C GLN A 78 -9.73 6.04 8.86
N LYS A 79 -8.48 5.59 9.03
CA LYS A 79 -7.32 6.47 9.26
C LYS A 79 -7.13 7.45 8.11
N LEU A 80 -7.30 7.01 6.86
CA LEU A 80 -7.18 7.88 5.69
C LEU A 80 -8.28 8.94 5.65
N VAL A 81 -9.54 8.57 5.94
CA VAL A 81 -10.66 9.51 6.06
C VAL A 81 -10.41 10.53 7.18
N GLN A 82 -9.86 10.11 8.31
CA GLN A 82 -9.47 11.02 9.37
C GLN A 82 -8.37 12.00 8.91
N ALA A 83 -7.35 11.51 8.20
CA ALA A 83 -6.32 12.36 7.60
C ALA A 83 -6.88 13.33 6.55
N ALA A 84 -7.98 12.96 5.88
CA ALA A 84 -8.72 13.81 4.96
C ALA A 84 -9.73 14.76 5.64
N GLY A 85 -9.78 14.82 6.98
CA GLY A 85 -10.71 15.67 7.73
C GLY A 85 -12.19 15.24 7.62
N GLY A 86 -12.43 13.94 7.42
CA GLY A 86 -13.76 13.37 7.23
C GLY A 86 -14.32 13.52 5.82
N ASN A 87 -13.53 14.00 4.86
CA ASN A 87 -13.93 14.13 3.45
C ASN A 87 -13.63 12.83 2.69
N ALA A 88 -14.68 12.13 2.26
CA ALA A 88 -14.57 10.88 1.50
C ALA A 88 -13.90 11.08 0.14
N GLU A 89 -14.30 12.08 -0.65
CA GLU A 89 -13.73 12.36 -1.98
C GLU A 89 -12.22 12.59 -1.92
N LYS A 90 -11.74 13.36 -0.92
CA LYS A 90 -10.30 13.57 -0.69
C LYS A 90 -9.60 12.28 -0.27
N ALA A 91 -10.23 11.47 0.57
CA ALA A 91 -9.66 10.20 1.00
C ALA A 91 -9.50 9.22 -0.16
N GLN A 92 -10.43 9.20 -1.12
CA GLN A 92 -10.36 8.33 -2.31
C GLN A 92 -9.16 8.64 -3.22
N GLN A 93 -8.59 9.84 -3.13
CA GLN A 93 -7.37 10.25 -3.87
C GLN A 93 -6.10 10.17 -2.99
N GLY A 94 -6.19 9.55 -1.82
CA GLY A 94 -5.12 9.48 -0.83
C GLY A 94 -4.11 8.37 -1.06
N ILE A 95 -3.15 8.30 -0.14
CA ILE A 95 -2.11 7.26 -0.09
C ILE A 95 -2.27 6.43 1.19
N VAL A 96 -2.28 5.11 1.06
CA VAL A 96 -2.17 4.18 2.19
C VAL A 96 -0.78 3.56 2.17
N PHE A 97 -0.01 3.78 3.23
CA PHE A 97 1.27 3.12 3.46
C PHE A 97 1.09 1.94 4.42
N LEU A 98 1.43 0.75 3.96
CA LEU A 98 1.40 -0.50 4.71
C LEU A 98 2.84 -0.91 5.02
N ASP A 99 3.27 -0.78 6.27
CA ASP A 99 4.59 -1.20 6.71
C ASP A 99 4.60 -2.62 7.25
N GLU A 100 5.78 -3.24 7.26
CA GLU A 100 6.01 -4.60 7.78
C GLU A 100 5.15 -5.69 7.10
N VAL A 101 4.82 -5.54 5.81
CA VAL A 101 4.04 -6.55 5.07
C VAL A 101 4.75 -7.91 4.98
N ASP A 102 6.09 -7.93 5.12
CA ASP A 102 6.86 -9.18 5.15
C ASP A 102 6.55 -10.04 6.39
N LYS A 103 6.01 -9.44 7.47
CA LYS A 103 5.70 -10.16 8.71
C LYS A 103 4.40 -10.95 8.63
N ILE A 104 3.39 -10.42 7.94
CA ILE A 104 2.13 -11.14 7.69
C ILE A 104 2.28 -12.24 6.63
N ALA A 105 3.33 -12.19 5.81
CA ALA A 105 3.68 -13.24 4.85
C ALA A 105 4.41 -14.43 5.49
N ALA A 106 5.19 -14.19 6.55
CA ALA A 106 6.03 -15.20 7.19
C ALA A 106 5.26 -16.22 8.06
N ALA A 107 3.97 -15.98 8.35
CA ALA A 107 3.13 -16.88 9.15
C ALA A 107 2.98 -18.30 8.54
N HIS A 108 3.31 -18.48 7.25
CA HIS A 108 3.14 -19.74 6.53
C HIS A 108 4.26 -20.77 6.75
N GLU A 109 5.49 -20.36 7.10
CA GLU A 109 6.65 -21.28 7.09
C GLU A 109 6.78 -22.18 8.34
N GLY A 110 5.90 -22.05 9.36
CA GLY A 110 6.12 -22.73 10.64
C GLY A 110 4.90 -23.29 11.39
N HIS A 111 3.68 -23.23 10.85
CA HIS A 111 2.48 -23.60 11.63
C HIS A 111 1.73 -24.79 11.03
N SER A 112 1.74 -25.89 11.78
CA SER A 112 0.93 -27.09 11.58
C SER A 112 -0.56 -26.72 11.49
N VAL A 113 -1.30 -27.46 10.66
CA VAL A 113 -2.74 -27.38 10.30
C VAL A 113 -3.75 -27.22 11.47
N ALA A 114 -3.31 -27.19 12.72
CA ALA A 114 -4.16 -27.18 13.92
C ALA A 114 -4.53 -25.78 14.46
N TYR A 115 -3.88 -24.69 14.03
CA TYR A 115 -4.21 -23.33 14.48
C TYR A 115 -4.79 -22.51 13.33
N ARG A 116 -5.94 -21.86 13.57
CA ARG A 116 -6.58 -20.96 12.61
C ARG A 116 -5.69 -19.73 12.42
N ASP A 117 -5.38 -19.40 11.18
CA ASP A 117 -4.58 -18.22 10.85
C ASP A 117 -5.42 -16.96 11.02
N VAL A 118 -4.99 -16.08 11.93
CA VAL A 118 -5.74 -14.88 12.34
C VAL A 118 -5.03 -13.60 11.89
N SER A 119 -3.71 -13.64 11.66
CA SER A 119 -2.89 -12.46 11.34
C SER A 119 -2.07 -12.60 10.05
N GLY A 120 -2.04 -13.78 9.43
CA GLY A 120 -1.33 -14.04 8.17
C GLY A 120 -2.24 -13.91 6.95
N GLU A 121 -2.67 -15.05 6.40
CA GLU A 121 -3.42 -15.16 5.14
C GLU A 121 -4.78 -14.46 5.18
N GLY A 122 -5.46 -14.46 6.33
CA GLY A 122 -6.73 -13.77 6.51
C GLY A 122 -6.60 -12.25 6.37
N VAL A 123 -5.51 -11.68 6.89
CA VAL A 123 -5.18 -10.26 6.74
C VAL A 123 -4.79 -9.95 5.30
N GLN A 124 -4.00 -10.82 4.66
CA GLN A 124 -3.65 -10.65 3.25
C GLN A 124 -4.88 -10.64 2.34
N HIS A 125 -5.83 -11.57 2.53
CA HIS A 125 -7.08 -11.59 1.76
C HIS A 125 -7.93 -10.35 1.96
N ALA A 126 -8.00 -9.83 3.19
CA ALA A 126 -8.72 -8.60 3.47
C ALA A 126 -8.04 -7.37 2.81
N LEU A 127 -6.70 -7.29 2.88
CA LEU A 127 -5.93 -6.25 2.22
C LEU A 127 -6.07 -6.30 0.70
N LEU A 128 -6.08 -7.49 0.09
CA LEU A 128 -6.28 -7.68 -1.35
C LEU A 128 -7.57 -7.03 -1.84
N LYS A 129 -8.69 -7.19 -1.12
CA LYS A 129 -9.97 -6.55 -1.48
C LYS A 129 -9.87 -5.02 -1.51
N LEU A 130 -9.15 -4.41 -0.57
CA LEU A 130 -8.91 -2.97 -0.55
C LEU A 130 -7.97 -2.53 -1.70
N VAL A 131 -6.94 -3.33 -1.97
CA VAL A 131 -5.95 -3.07 -3.01
C VAL A 131 -6.54 -3.24 -4.41
N GLU A 132 -7.47 -4.15 -4.63
CA GLU A 132 -8.17 -4.36 -5.91
C GLU A 132 -9.20 -3.26 -6.20
N GLY A 133 -9.83 -2.73 -5.15
CA GLY A 133 -10.91 -1.75 -5.28
C GLY A 133 -12.22 -2.35 -4.78
N THR A 134 -12.68 -1.81 -3.67
CA THR A 134 -13.96 -2.12 -3.04
C THR A 134 -14.52 -0.86 -2.39
N VAL A 135 -15.84 -0.84 -2.18
CA VAL A 135 -16.52 0.20 -1.42
C VAL A 135 -16.58 -0.24 0.05
N VAL A 136 -15.99 0.54 0.94
CA VAL A 136 -16.05 0.31 2.39
C VAL A 136 -16.87 1.37 3.09
N ASN A 137 -17.54 0.99 4.18
CA ASN A 137 -18.27 1.92 5.03
C ASN A 137 -17.43 2.20 6.29
N VAL A 138 -16.88 3.39 6.41
CA VAL A 138 -16.05 3.79 7.56
C VAL A 138 -16.69 4.93 8.34
N LYS A 139 -16.31 5.08 9.60
CA LYS A 139 -16.79 6.20 10.43
C LYS A 139 -16.10 7.49 10.00
N SER A 140 -16.87 8.55 9.73
CA SER A 140 -16.34 9.85 9.26
C SER A 140 -15.39 10.53 10.27
N GLY A 141 -15.44 10.15 11.55
CA GLY A 141 -14.62 10.72 12.61
C GLY A 141 -15.04 12.13 13.04
N ARG A 142 -15.98 12.78 12.33
CA ARG A 142 -16.65 13.99 12.80
C ARG A 142 -17.45 13.67 14.07
N LYS A 143 -17.15 14.38 15.16
CA LYS A 143 -18.00 14.39 16.36
C LYS A 143 -19.30 15.13 16.00
N GLY A 144 -20.31 14.39 15.54
CA GLY A 144 -21.67 14.90 15.49
C GLY A 144 -22.14 15.29 16.90
N VAL A 145 -22.92 16.37 17.00
CA VAL A 145 -23.54 16.87 18.24
C VAL A 145 -24.75 15.99 18.66
N GLY A 146 -24.91 14.80 18.07
CA GLY A 146 -26.01 13.87 18.33
C GLY A 146 -25.55 12.40 18.25
N ALA A 147 -26.38 11.49 18.79
CA ALA A 147 -26.09 10.08 19.02
C ALA A 147 -25.88 9.21 17.76
N GLN A 148 -25.94 9.78 16.56
CA GLN A 148 -25.76 9.05 15.30
C GLN A 148 -24.34 9.28 14.77
N GLN A 149 -23.53 8.21 14.73
CA GLN A 149 -22.21 8.26 14.11
C GLN A 149 -22.40 8.29 12.59
N ASP A 150 -22.02 9.40 11.93
CA ASP A 150 -22.06 9.48 10.47
C ASP A 150 -21.00 8.55 9.87
N THR A 151 -21.46 7.51 9.20
CA THR A 151 -20.62 6.65 8.35
C THR A 151 -20.53 7.25 6.95
N VAL A 152 -19.36 7.12 6.32
CA VAL A 152 -19.11 7.53 4.94
C VAL A 152 -18.70 6.32 4.12
N GLN A 153 -19.18 6.27 2.88
CA GLN A 153 -18.72 5.30 1.90
C GLN A 153 -17.47 5.82 1.21
N VAL A 154 -16.48 4.95 1.06
CA VAL A 154 -15.21 5.26 0.39
C VAL A 154 -14.94 4.16 -0.63
N ASP A 155 -14.81 4.55 -1.89
CA ASP A 155 -14.30 3.68 -2.95
C ASP A 155 -12.77 3.69 -2.93
N THR A 156 -12.17 2.50 -2.82
CA THR A 156 -10.71 2.33 -2.73
C THR A 156 -10.02 2.19 -4.09
N SER A 157 -10.76 2.27 -5.19
CA SER A 157 -10.25 2.09 -6.56
C SER A 157 -9.15 3.09 -6.95
N ASP A 158 -9.22 4.33 -6.46
CA ASP A 158 -8.27 5.41 -6.79
C ASP A 158 -7.26 5.71 -5.67
N ILE A 159 -7.30 4.93 -4.58
CA ILE A 159 -6.34 5.06 -3.48
C ILE A 159 -5.04 4.35 -3.87
N LEU A 160 -3.91 5.07 -3.76
CA LEU A 160 -2.59 4.47 -3.97
C LEU A 160 -2.17 3.68 -2.73
N PHE A 161 -1.93 2.38 -2.89
CA PHE A 161 -1.34 1.55 -1.84
C PHE A 161 0.17 1.44 -2.05
N VAL A 162 0.91 1.75 -0.99
CA VAL A 162 2.37 1.58 -0.91
C VAL A 162 2.68 0.60 0.21
N ALA A 163 3.03 -0.63 -0.15
CA ALA A 163 3.48 -1.65 0.78
C ALA A 163 4.99 -1.56 1.01
N SER A 164 5.45 -1.92 2.20
CA SER A 164 6.85 -1.83 2.62
C SER A 164 7.26 -3.01 3.48
N GLY A 165 8.44 -3.55 3.25
CA GLY A 165 9.00 -4.62 4.07
C GLY A 165 10.53 -4.71 3.98
N ALA A 166 11.13 -5.35 4.97
CA ALA A 166 12.58 -5.57 5.00
C ALA A 166 13.00 -6.81 4.19
N PHE A 167 12.18 -7.86 4.22
CA PHE A 167 12.39 -9.10 3.48
C PHE A 167 13.78 -9.71 3.72
N ASN A 168 14.15 -9.90 4.99
CA ASN A 168 15.49 -10.29 5.46
C ASN A 168 16.08 -11.61 4.88
N ASN A 169 15.31 -12.42 4.16
CA ASN A 169 15.77 -13.66 3.52
C ASN A 169 15.64 -13.65 1.99
N LEU A 170 15.23 -12.53 1.40
CA LEU A 170 15.02 -12.42 -0.04
C LEU A 170 16.34 -12.61 -0.81
N ASP A 171 17.44 -12.11 -0.27
CA ASP A 171 18.80 -12.31 -0.78
C ASP A 171 19.15 -13.79 -0.93
N LYS A 172 18.88 -14.62 0.09
CA LYS A 172 19.12 -16.07 0.07
C LYS A 172 18.23 -16.77 -0.97
N ILE A 173 16.97 -16.37 -1.07
CA ILE A 173 16.02 -16.93 -2.05
C ILE A 173 16.48 -16.60 -3.48
N VAL A 174 16.87 -15.35 -3.72
CA VAL A 174 17.40 -14.89 -5.01
C VAL A 174 18.71 -15.61 -5.34
N ALA A 175 19.63 -15.72 -4.38
CA ALA A 175 20.89 -16.45 -4.55
C ALA A 175 20.64 -17.90 -4.99
N ARG A 176 19.80 -18.66 -4.27
CA ARG A 176 19.43 -20.04 -4.65
C ARG A 176 18.77 -20.15 -6.03
N ARG A 177 17.99 -19.14 -6.44
CA ARG A 177 17.35 -19.11 -7.78
C ARG A 177 18.35 -18.85 -8.90
N LEU A 178 19.34 -17.98 -8.64
CA LEU A 178 20.41 -17.67 -9.59
C LEU A 178 21.44 -18.80 -9.69
N ASP A 179 21.66 -19.53 -8.59
CA ASP A 179 22.58 -20.66 -8.49
C ASP A 179 21.99 -21.94 -9.13
N LYS A 180 21.58 -21.82 -10.39
CA LYS A 180 21.09 -22.92 -11.25
C LYS A 180 22.12 -24.06 -11.25
N LYS A 181 21.84 -25.10 -10.46
CA LYS A 181 22.32 -26.50 -10.55
C LYS A 181 23.55 -26.70 -11.46
N SER A 182 24.76 -26.59 -10.92
CA SER A 182 25.89 -27.42 -11.41
C SER A 182 26.02 -28.67 -10.52
N LEU A 183 24.98 -29.50 -10.50
CA LEU A 183 25.13 -30.92 -10.15
C LEU A 183 24.97 -31.71 -11.44
N GLY A 184 26.02 -31.67 -12.25
CA GLY A 184 26.33 -32.66 -13.27
C GLY A 184 27.72 -33.19 -12.94
N PHE A 185 27.78 -34.39 -12.37
CA PHE A 185 28.99 -35.20 -12.36
C PHE A 185 28.71 -36.38 -13.29
N GLY A 186 29.44 -36.48 -14.39
CA GLY A 186 29.32 -37.59 -15.37
C GLY A 186 28.51 -37.24 -16.61
#